data_AF-A0A942UDS0-F1
#
_entry.id   AF-A0A942UDS0-F1
#
_cell.length_a   1.000
_cell.length_b   1.000
_cell.length_c   1.000
_cell.angle_alpha   90.00
_cell.angle_beta   90.00
_cell.angle_gamma   90.00
#
_symmetry.space_group_name_H-M   'P 1'
#
loop_
_entity.id
_entity.type
_entity.pdbx_description
1 polymer ?
#
loop_
_entity_poly.entity_id
_entity_poly.type
_entity_poly.pdbx_seq_one_letter_code
_entity_poly.pdbx_strand_id
1 'polypeptide(L)'
;MKNLRNKLIGLIQAVNRYPLTMLFLLAIATVNVNMINSETEDYLKYLFTFIIGSLLSVIGQQVYERFFIKVSERLVLMFGSILLTAGYYFAIHSASTFSLEIGTKTAISIFALMMAFIWIPAIKSKVTFNESFMSAFKAFFLTVLFSSVLAAGLNLIIIAIDQLLFSLDLKTYAHVLNIVLSLFAPVFFLSYTPPYPGKKDSNRPTNELSGEWEKIEKAITCPKTLGILISFIIIPLTAVYTIILLAYTILNIRGDFWTNNLLEPMLVSYAITVILVYILSSHLEDRFAKLFRKIFPKILIPIVLFQTVASILKISDIGVTYGRYYAIMFGIFALIAGIVFSFFPVKRNGLIASVLIVFSAVSIIPPVDAFTVAKVSQVHLLKRTLVENDMFQNGKIVPNSDISIDDKKTITRTASYLNDLNYIAEIDWLPAKLFNVDNFNKTFGFEETYDQPTDRSEGKYAHINWERSPAVNIENYDRMIHLYFQGSQTDLKIPIQIENKTYILKNDNRKDPTLILVDEQNNELFRFDMKKAIDQIFENHLESDSGKNMLPAEKMMVTQENDKVKMTILAASIDNYDSQYNADIFVFLKIK
;
A
#
# COMPACT_ATOMS: atom_id res chain seq x y z
N MET A 1 -8.09 38.72 16.18
CA MET A 1 -6.94 38.43 17.08
C MET A 1 -7.26 37.48 18.24
N LYS A 2 -8.32 37.67 19.05
CA LYS A 2 -8.66 36.75 20.17
C LYS A 2 -8.79 35.27 19.77
N ASN A 3 -9.42 34.97 18.63
CA ASN A 3 -9.57 33.57 18.16
C ASN A 3 -8.26 32.91 17.72
N LEU A 4 -7.30 33.66 17.16
CA LEU A 4 -6.00 33.11 16.76
C LEU A 4 -5.13 32.84 17.98
N ARG A 5 -5.13 33.77 18.96
CA ARG A 5 -4.44 33.60 20.24
C ARG A 5 -4.95 32.38 20.99
N ASN A 6 -6.27 32.17 21.03
CA ASN A 6 -6.86 31.00 21.68
C ASN A 6 -6.48 29.67 21.00
N LYS A 7 -6.33 29.66 19.67
CA LYS A 7 -5.85 28.47 18.94
C LYS A 7 -4.37 28.17 19.19
N LEU A 8 -3.51 29.20 19.19
CA LEU A 8 -2.09 29.05 19.52
C LEU A 8 -1.87 28.58 20.96
N ILE A 9 -2.68 29.08 21.90
CA ILE A 9 -2.70 28.58 23.29
C ILE A 9 -3.06 27.09 23.33
N GLY A 10 -3.99 26.63 22.49
CA GLY A 10 -4.35 25.21 22.39
C GLY A 10 -3.19 24.30 21.98
N LEU A 11 -2.32 24.76 21.08
CA LEU A 11 -1.12 24.01 20.67
C LEU A 11 -0.10 23.91 21.80
N ILE A 12 0.17 25.02 22.48
CA ILE A 12 1.09 25.03 23.63
C ILE A 12 0.55 24.13 24.75
N GLN A 13 -0.76 24.13 24.99
CA GLN A 13 -1.40 23.23 25.94
C GLN A 13 -1.26 21.76 25.53
N ALA A 14 -1.37 21.44 24.25
CA ALA A 14 -1.16 20.07 23.76
C ALA A 14 0.28 19.59 24.03
N VAL A 15 1.29 20.40 23.72
CA VAL A 15 2.71 20.11 23.99
C VAL A 15 2.93 19.82 25.47
N ASN A 16 2.40 20.66 26.36
CA ASN A 16 2.54 20.49 27.82
C ASN A 16 1.79 19.25 28.36
N ARG A 17 0.66 18.89 27.73
CA ARG A 17 -0.12 17.71 28.10
C ARG A 17 0.57 16.41 27.70
N TYR A 18 1.24 16.37 26.54
CA TYR A 18 1.84 15.17 25.94
C TYR A 18 3.38 15.26 25.78
N PRO A 19 4.16 15.41 26.88
CA PRO A 19 5.60 15.66 26.77
C PRO A 19 6.39 14.50 26.17
N LEU A 20 6.06 13.24 26.52
CA LEU A 20 6.72 12.06 25.95
C LEU A 20 6.40 11.90 24.45
N THR A 21 5.16 12.20 24.06
CA THR A 21 4.77 12.19 22.64
C THR A 21 5.60 13.20 21.86
N MET A 22 5.81 14.40 22.39
CA MET A 22 6.65 15.41 21.74
C MET A 22 8.08 14.93 21.52
N LEU A 23 8.67 14.20 22.48
CA LEU A 23 10.01 13.61 22.29
C LEU A 23 10.02 12.60 21.13
N PHE A 24 9.01 11.74 21.03
CA PHE A 24 8.88 10.82 19.90
C PHE A 24 8.64 11.54 18.56
N LEU A 25 7.83 12.60 18.53
CA LEU A 25 7.60 13.40 17.33
C LEU A 25 8.88 14.13 16.87
N LEU A 26 9.69 14.63 17.81
CA LEU A 26 11.01 15.18 17.51
C LEU A 26 11.94 14.10 16.94
N ALA A 27 11.95 12.91 17.54
CA ALA A 27 12.73 11.78 17.01
C ALA A 27 12.29 11.37 15.60
N ILE A 28 10.98 11.34 15.32
CA ILE A 28 10.43 11.13 13.96
C ILE A 28 10.95 12.20 13.00
N ALA A 29 10.87 13.48 13.39
CA ALA A 29 11.36 14.57 12.56
C ALA A 29 12.86 14.44 12.27
N THR A 30 13.68 14.07 13.26
CA THR A 30 15.12 13.82 13.09
C THR A 30 15.40 12.64 12.18
N VAL A 31 14.70 11.51 12.34
CA VAL A 31 14.85 10.34 11.46
C VAL A 31 14.52 10.71 10.02
N ASN A 32 13.42 11.44 9.80
CA ASN A 32 13.05 11.89 8.46
C ASN A 32 14.08 12.86 7.86
N VAL A 33 14.71 13.74 8.65
CA VAL A 33 15.81 14.58 8.16
C VAL A 33 16.97 13.72 7.64
N ASN A 34 17.37 12.68 8.39
CA ASN A 34 18.43 11.77 7.98
C ASN A 34 18.05 10.98 6.71
N MET A 35 16.79 10.55 6.63
CA MET A 35 16.24 9.81 5.48
C MET A 35 16.12 10.67 4.21
N ILE A 36 15.86 11.98 4.36
CA ILE A 36 15.87 12.93 3.23
C ILE A 36 17.31 13.18 2.74
N ASN A 37 18.28 13.15 3.65
CA ASN A 37 19.67 13.47 3.31
C ASN A 37 20.45 12.25 2.80
N SER A 38 20.08 11.03 3.22
CA SER A 38 20.80 9.78 2.93
C SER A 38 19.99 8.87 2.02
N GLU A 39 20.55 8.51 0.86
CA GLU A 39 19.86 7.66 -0.14
C GLU A 39 20.07 6.16 0.06
N THR A 40 21.08 5.77 0.86
CA THR A 40 21.55 4.39 0.98
C THR A 40 21.14 3.68 2.27
N GLU A 41 20.75 4.42 3.31
CA GLU A 41 20.43 3.85 4.64
C GLU A 41 18.92 3.66 4.84
N ASP A 42 18.51 2.46 5.27
CA ASP A 42 17.12 2.15 5.61
C ASP A 42 16.79 2.62 7.03
N TYR A 43 16.16 3.79 7.11
CA TYR A 43 15.68 4.38 8.37
C TYR A 43 14.23 3.99 8.74
N LEU A 44 13.54 3.19 7.93
CA LEU A 44 12.10 2.92 8.12
C LEU A 44 11.80 2.24 9.46
N LYS A 45 12.69 1.35 9.92
CA LYS A 45 12.55 0.67 11.22
C LYS A 45 12.51 1.67 12.37
N TYR A 46 13.40 2.66 12.36
CA TYR A 46 13.44 3.72 13.38
C TYR A 46 12.20 4.62 13.30
N LEU A 47 11.79 4.98 12.07
CA LEU A 47 10.60 5.79 11.84
C LEU A 47 9.36 5.13 12.44
N PHE A 48 9.08 3.87 12.09
CA PHE A 48 7.92 3.15 12.62
C PHE A 48 8.01 2.86 14.11
N THR A 49 9.20 2.65 14.64
CA THR A 49 9.43 2.53 16.10
C THR A 49 8.97 3.79 16.82
N PHE A 50 9.39 4.96 16.36
CA PHE A 50 9.00 6.22 16.99
C PHE A 50 7.52 6.58 16.74
N ILE A 51 6.92 6.17 15.61
CA ILE A 51 5.47 6.29 15.39
C ILE A 51 4.70 5.45 16.42
N ILE A 52 5.07 4.18 16.63
CA ILE A 52 4.47 3.32 17.66
C ILE A 52 4.66 3.93 19.05
N GLY A 53 5.86 4.43 19.37
CA GLY A 53 6.12 5.10 20.65
C GLY A 53 5.30 6.37 20.86
N SER A 54 5.11 7.16 19.80
CA SER A 54 4.25 8.34 19.85
C SER A 54 2.81 7.96 20.20
N LEU A 55 2.25 6.93 19.57
CA LEU A 55 0.88 6.45 19.84
C LEU A 55 0.75 5.86 21.25
N LEU A 56 1.70 5.00 21.66
CA LEU A 56 1.74 4.42 23.01
C LEU A 56 1.81 5.49 24.09
N SER A 57 2.58 6.56 23.88
CA SER A 57 2.71 7.66 24.84
C SER A 57 1.43 8.50 24.95
N VAL A 58 0.74 8.77 23.83
CA VAL A 58 -0.56 9.46 23.84
C VAL A 58 -1.60 8.62 24.58
N ILE A 59 -1.65 7.32 24.29
CA ILE A 59 -2.52 6.36 24.97
C ILE A 59 -2.22 6.32 26.47
N GLY A 60 -0.94 6.22 26.86
CA GLY A 60 -0.52 6.26 28.26
C GLY A 60 -0.98 7.53 28.98
N GLN A 61 -0.88 8.69 28.32
CA GLN A 61 -1.36 9.96 28.86
C GLN A 61 -2.89 9.99 28.99
N GLN A 62 -3.65 9.45 28.03
CA GLN A 62 -5.11 9.36 28.14
C GLN A 62 -5.57 8.38 29.23
N VAL A 63 -4.92 7.23 29.34
CA VAL A 63 -5.15 6.26 30.42
C VAL A 63 -4.92 6.91 31.78
N TYR A 64 -3.81 7.65 31.93
CA TYR A 64 -3.52 8.45 33.12
C TYR A 64 -4.67 9.39 33.45
N GLU A 65 -5.08 10.22 32.49
CA GLU A 65 -6.13 11.23 32.70
C GLU A 65 -7.50 10.64 33.04
N ARG A 66 -7.81 9.44 32.53
CA ARG A 66 -9.08 8.76 32.78
C ARG A 66 -9.13 8.05 34.12
N PHE A 67 -8.09 7.30 34.48
CA PHE A 67 -8.18 6.30 35.55
C PHE A 67 -7.29 6.58 36.77
N PHE A 68 -6.31 7.48 36.64
CA PHE A 68 -5.27 7.68 37.63
C PHE A 68 -5.30 9.11 38.18
N ILE A 69 -4.64 9.32 39.33
CA ILE A 69 -4.66 10.59 40.07
C ILE A 69 -3.24 11.03 40.40
N LYS A 70 -2.35 10.09 40.77
CA LYS A 70 -1.01 10.40 41.26
C LYS A 70 -0.04 10.61 40.11
N VAL A 71 0.83 11.59 40.24
CA VAL A 71 1.89 11.86 39.24
C VAL A 71 2.82 10.64 39.06
N SER A 72 3.06 9.85 40.11
CA SER A 72 3.82 8.61 40.00
C SER A 72 3.22 7.61 39.01
N GLU A 73 1.89 7.54 38.92
CA GLU A 73 1.17 6.65 37.98
C GLU A 73 1.38 7.14 36.54
N ARG A 74 1.41 8.47 36.33
CA ARG A 74 1.77 9.07 35.03
C ARG A 74 3.18 8.67 34.59
N LEU A 75 4.14 8.74 35.50
CA LEU A 75 5.54 8.38 35.21
C LEU A 75 5.69 6.89 34.92
N VAL A 76 5.00 6.02 35.65
CA VAL A 76 4.97 4.58 35.38
C VAL A 76 4.40 4.29 33.99
N LEU A 77 3.31 4.96 33.60
CA LEU A 77 2.74 4.81 32.26
C LEU A 77 3.68 5.31 31.17
N MET A 78 4.36 6.44 31.37
CA MET A 78 5.39 6.95 30.45
C MET A 78 6.55 5.95 30.29
N PHE A 79 7.06 5.41 31.39
CA PHE A 79 8.10 4.40 31.37
C PHE A 79 7.64 3.11 30.67
N GLY A 80 6.40 2.68 30.92
CA GLY A 80 5.76 1.57 30.21
C GLY A 80 5.68 1.81 28.70
N SER A 81 5.30 3.01 28.25
CA SER A 81 5.31 3.37 26.83
C SER A 81 6.71 3.28 26.23
N ILE A 82 7.75 3.71 26.94
CA ILE A 82 9.15 3.61 26.48
C ILE A 82 9.56 2.13 26.36
N LEU A 83 9.28 1.32 27.37
CA LEU A 83 9.59 -0.12 27.37
C LEU A 83 8.89 -0.85 26.23
N LEU A 84 7.61 -0.58 25.99
CA LEU A 84 6.87 -1.18 24.87
C LEU A 84 7.42 -0.72 23.51
N THR A 85 7.85 0.54 23.41
CA THR A 85 8.51 1.06 22.20
C THR A 85 9.83 0.34 21.94
N ALA A 86 10.65 0.16 22.98
CA ALA A 86 11.90 -0.59 22.89
C ALA A 86 11.64 -2.07 22.54
N GLY A 87 10.62 -2.68 23.14
CA GLY A 87 10.19 -4.04 22.80
C GLY A 87 9.80 -4.19 21.33
N TYR A 88 9.03 -3.24 20.78
CA TYR A 88 8.70 -3.20 19.36
C TYR A 88 9.95 -3.02 18.49
N TYR A 89 10.88 -2.13 18.86
CA TYR A 89 12.15 -1.96 18.14
C TYR A 89 12.93 -3.27 18.04
N PHE A 90 13.12 -3.97 19.15
CA PHE A 90 13.84 -5.26 19.14
C PHE A 90 13.13 -6.33 18.31
N ALA A 91 11.80 -6.33 18.31
CA ALA A 91 11.01 -7.27 17.51
C ALA A 91 11.18 -7.07 16.00
N ILE A 92 11.38 -5.83 15.53
CA ILE A 92 11.60 -5.55 14.10
C ILE A 92 13.08 -5.51 13.72
N HIS A 93 13.98 -5.27 14.68
CA HIS A 93 15.41 -5.12 14.43
C HIS A 93 16.09 -6.45 14.08
N SER A 94 15.54 -7.58 14.53
CA SER A 94 16.06 -8.91 14.20
C SER A 94 15.95 -9.27 12.71
N ALA A 95 15.09 -8.60 11.96
CA ALA A 95 14.98 -8.80 10.53
C ALA A 95 16.02 -7.96 9.78
N SER A 96 16.61 -8.51 8.71
CA SER A 96 17.57 -7.79 7.87
C SER A 96 16.92 -6.62 7.13
N THR A 97 15.72 -6.79 6.57
CA THR A 97 14.99 -5.77 5.80
C THR A 97 13.57 -5.55 6.33
N PHE A 98 12.96 -4.41 6.00
CA PHE A 98 11.55 -4.15 6.29
C PHE A 98 10.66 -4.94 5.30
N SER A 99 10.32 -6.18 5.66
CA SER A 99 9.53 -7.08 4.82
C SER A 99 8.04 -6.73 4.82
N LEU A 100 7.30 -7.31 3.86
CA LEU A 100 5.83 -7.19 3.79
C LEU A 100 5.14 -7.64 5.09
N GLU A 101 5.67 -8.69 5.73
CA GLU A 101 5.18 -9.17 7.02
C GLU A 101 5.31 -8.11 8.12
N ILE A 102 6.50 -7.51 8.26
CA ILE A 102 6.76 -6.47 9.26
C ILE A 102 5.90 -5.24 8.98
N GLY A 103 5.79 -4.82 7.71
CA GLY A 103 4.92 -3.72 7.30
C GLY A 103 3.47 -3.96 7.67
N THR A 104 2.96 -5.16 7.41
CA THR A 104 1.57 -5.54 7.73
C THR A 104 1.32 -5.57 9.23
N LYS A 105 2.20 -6.22 10.01
CA LYS A 105 2.11 -6.27 11.49
C LYS A 105 2.18 -4.86 12.11
N THR A 106 3.00 -3.99 11.54
CA THR A 106 3.14 -2.58 11.96
C THR A 106 1.87 -1.78 11.67
N ALA A 107 1.30 -1.91 10.46
CA ALA A 107 0.06 -1.23 10.09
C ALA A 107 -1.11 -1.64 11.01
N ILE A 108 -1.22 -2.93 11.33
CA ILE A 108 -2.25 -3.45 12.26
C ILE A 108 -2.01 -2.94 13.68
N SER A 109 -0.76 -2.86 14.13
CA SER A 109 -0.40 -2.30 15.44
C SER A 109 -0.80 -0.82 15.54
N ILE A 110 -0.46 -0.01 14.53
CA ILE A 110 -0.87 1.40 14.44
C ILE A 110 -2.40 1.51 14.48
N PHE A 111 -3.10 0.69 13.70
CA PHE A 111 -4.56 0.68 13.67
C PHE A 111 -5.17 0.32 15.03
N ALA A 112 -4.66 -0.71 15.72
CA ALA A 112 -5.12 -1.10 17.04
C ALA A 112 -4.88 -0.01 18.09
N LEU A 113 -3.72 0.65 18.05
CA LEU A 113 -3.40 1.78 18.93
C LEU A 113 -4.32 2.99 18.65
N MET A 114 -4.62 3.29 17.39
CA MET A 114 -5.60 4.32 17.03
C MET A 114 -7.00 3.97 17.57
N MET A 115 -7.43 2.71 17.47
CA MET A 115 -8.69 2.26 18.06
C MET A 115 -8.69 2.38 19.58
N ALA A 116 -7.56 2.06 20.24
CA ALA A 116 -7.40 2.24 21.68
C ALA A 116 -7.52 3.72 22.08
N PHE A 117 -6.85 4.62 21.37
CA PHE A 117 -6.94 6.08 21.55
C PHE A 117 -8.39 6.58 21.48
N ILE A 118 -9.18 6.07 20.53
CA ILE A 118 -10.60 6.44 20.40
C ILE A 118 -11.44 5.80 21.51
N TRP A 119 -11.13 4.58 21.93
CA TRP A 119 -11.93 3.83 22.88
C TRP A 119 -11.76 4.28 24.34
N ILE A 120 -10.53 4.59 24.77
CA ILE A 120 -10.19 4.93 26.16
C ILE A 120 -11.08 6.03 26.76
N PRO A 121 -11.35 7.16 26.07
CA PRO A 121 -12.26 8.19 26.56
C PRO A 121 -13.68 7.71 26.91
N ALA A 122 -14.16 6.66 26.23
CA ALA A 122 -15.51 6.14 26.38
C ALA A 122 -15.65 5.10 27.51
N ILE A 123 -14.53 4.58 28.04
CA ILE A 123 -14.56 3.59 29.11
C ILE A 123 -15.07 4.24 30.40
N LYS A 124 -16.15 3.64 30.96
CA LYS A 124 -16.84 4.10 32.18
C LYS A 124 -17.14 5.62 32.14
N SER A 125 -17.54 6.12 30.99
CA SER A 125 -17.76 7.55 30.72
C SER A 125 -19.22 7.86 30.41
N LYS A 126 -19.60 9.14 30.49
CA LYS A 126 -20.85 9.63 29.88
C LYS A 126 -20.73 9.67 28.36
N VAL A 127 -19.52 9.87 27.85
CA VAL A 127 -19.20 9.85 26.41
C VAL A 127 -19.20 8.40 25.92
N THR A 128 -19.96 8.14 24.88
CA THR A 128 -20.01 6.85 24.18
C THR A 128 -18.83 6.68 23.22
N PHE A 129 -18.55 5.44 22.82
CA PHE A 129 -17.51 5.16 21.83
C PHE A 129 -17.76 5.93 20.52
N ASN A 130 -19.01 5.98 20.06
CA ASN A 130 -19.36 6.66 18.81
C ASN A 130 -19.12 8.17 18.89
N GLU A 131 -19.35 8.80 20.04
CA GLU A 131 -19.04 10.22 20.28
C GLU A 131 -17.54 10.49 20.30
N SER A 132 -16.78 9.62 20.97
CA SER A 132 -15.31 9.69 20.95
C SER A 132 -14.76 9.52 19.52
N PHE A 133 -15.32 8.59 18.75
CA PHE A 133 -15.00 8.39 17.34
C PHE A 133 -15.32 9.64 16.52
N MET A 134 -16.49 10.26 16.70
CA MET A 134 -16.86 11.52 16.03
C MET A 134 -15.88 12.66 16.36
N SER A 135 -15.41 12.74 17.62
CA SER A 135 -14.39 13.70 18.04
C SER A 135 -13.08 13.50 17.30
N ALA A 136 -12.56 12.26 17.29
CA ALA A 136 -11.33 11.91 16.57
C ALA A 136 -11.46 12.12 15.05
N PHE A 137 -12.60 11.74 14.47
CA PHE A 137 -12.91 11.91 13.06
C PHE A 137 -12.86 13.39 12.65
N LYS A 138 -13.52 14.29 13.40
CA LYS A 138 -13.46 15.73 13.14
C LYS A 138 -12.05 16.27 13.28
N ALA A 139 -11.34 15.90 14.34
CA ALA A 139 -9.97 16.33 14.59
C ALA A 139 -9.04 15.91 13.44
N PHE A 140 -9.22 14.70 12.91
CA PHE A 140 -8.46 14.17 11.78
C PHE A 140 -8.66 15.03 10.53
N PHE A 141 -9.90 15.22 10.07
CA PHE A 141 -10.18 16.01 8.85
C PHE A 141 -9.74 17.46 8.99
N LEU A 142 -9.93 18.05 10.16
CA LEU A 142 -9.48 19.42 10.41
C LEU A 142 -7.95 19.52 10.38
N THR A 143 -7.26 18.52 10.93
CA THR A 143 -5.80 18.45 10.91
C THR A 143 -5.26 18.29 9.50
N VAL A 144 -5.84 17.37 8.70
CA VAL A 144 -5.46 17.17 7.30
C VAL A 144 -5.66 18.46 6.51
N LEU A 145 -6.83 19.10 6.60
CA LEU A 145 -7.11 20.35 5.88
C LEU A 145 -6.10 21.45 6.24
N PHE A 146 -5.89 21.72 7.53
CA PHE A 146 -5.01 22.80 7.97
C PHE A 146 -3.54 22.50 7.65
N SER A 147 -3.09 21.26 7.79
CA SER A 147 -1.70 20.87 7.50
C SER A 147 -1.42 20.85 6.01
N SER A 148 -2.38 20.42 5.18
CA SER A 148 -2.24 20.49 3.71
C SER A 148 -2.19 21.91 3.20
N VAL A 149 -3.05 22.81 3.72
CA VAL A 149 -3.01 24.24 3.35
C VAL A 149 -1.70 24.88 3.81
N LEU A 150 -1.21 24.55 5.01
CA LEU A 150 0.06 25.04 5.52
C LEU A 150 1.24 24.54 4.67
N ALA A 151 1.28 23.23 4.37
CA ALA A 151 2.33 22.63 3.54
C ALA A 151 2.34 23.22 2.12
N ALA A 152 1.16 23.35 1.49
CA ALA A 152 1.03 23.96 0.17
C ALA A 152 1.48 25.42 0.18
N GLY A 153 1.03 26.21 1.17
CA GLY A 153 1.42 27.61 1.31
C GLY A 153 2.92 27.79 1.52
N LEU A 154 3.54 26.97 2.37
CA LEU A 154 4.99 27.01 2.59
C LEU A 154 5.76 26.58 1.33
N ASN A 155 5.32 25.52 0.65
CA ASN A 155 5.95 25.10 -0.60
C ASN A 155 5.83 26.16 -1.70
N LEU A 156 4.70 26.87 -1.83
CA LEU A 156 4.57 27.98 -2.78
C LEU A 156 5.55 29.12 -2.48
N ILE A 157 5.79 29.42 -1.19
CA ILE A 157 6.80 30.40 -0.79
C ILE A 157 8.20 29.91 -1.18
N ILE A 158 8.52 28.64 -0.96
CA ILE A 158 9.81 28.05 -1.36
C ILE A 158 9.99 28.10 -2.87
N ILE A 159 8.95 27.75 -3.66
CA ILE A 159 8.96 27.88 -5.13
C ILE A 159 9.23 29.32 -5.53
N ALA A 160 8.56 30.29 -4.91
CA ALA A 160 8.78 31.70 -5.22
C ALA A 160 10.22 32.14 -4.89
N ILE A 161 10.80 31.68 -3.78
CA ILE A 161 12.20 31.96 -3.44
C ILE A 161 13.15 31.28 -4.45
N ASP A 162 12.90 30.02 -4.77
CA ASP A 162 13.68 29.20 -5.72
C ASP A 162 13.76 29.85 -7.11
N GLN A 163 12.61 30.31 -7.61
CA GLN A 163 12.49 30.85 -8.97
C GLN A 163 12.85 32.33 -9.08
N LEU A 164 12.60 33.14 -8.04
CA LEU A 164 12.75 34.60 -8.11
C LEU A 164 13.98 35.14 -7.40
N LEU A 165 14.52 34.44 -6.41
CA LEU A 165 15.61 34.94 -5.57
C LEU A 165 16.89 34.11 -5.73
N PHE A 166 16.86 32.81 -5.44
CA PHE A 166 18.04 31.93 -5.45
C PHE A 166 17.63 30.48 -5.68
N SER A 167 18.45 29.69 -6.40
CA SER A 167 18.21 28.26 -6.58
C SER A 167 18.38 27.48 -5.27
N LEU A 168 17.34 26.73 -4.90
CA LEU A 168 17.27 25.91 -3.69
C LEU A 168 17.38 24.42 -4.04
N ASP A 169 17.99 23.65 -3.12
CA ASP A 169 18.03 22.19 -3.26
C ASP A 169 16.62 21.59 -3.10
N LEU A 170 16.31 20.56 -3.91
CA LEU A 170 15.03 19.85 -3.90
C LEU A 170 14.72 19.24 -2.53
N LYS A 171 15.75 18.89 -1.74
CA LYS A 171 15.59 18.40 -0.36
C LYS A 171 14.92 19.41 0.57
N THR A 172 15.03 20.72 0.27
CA THR A 172 14.40 21.79 1.06
C THR A 172 12.89 21.62 1.15
N TYR A 173 12.24 21.23 0.04
CA TYR A 173 10.80 20.99 -0.01
C TYR A 173 10.40 19.82 0.91
N ALA A 174 11.18 18.74 0.90
CA ALA A 174 10.94 17.57 1.75
C ALA A 174 11.13 17.91 3.24
N HIS A 175 12.14 18.72 3.59
CA HIS A 175 12.38 19.16 4.97
C HIS A 175 11.23 19.99 5.54
N VAL A 176 10.67 20.91 4.73
CA VAL A 176 9.49 21.69 5.16
C VAL A 176 8.27 20.80 5.33
N LEU A 177 8.02 19.86 4.41
CA LEU A 177 6.94 18.91 4.56
C LEU A 177 7.11 18.05 5.81
N ASN A 178 8.34 17.61 6.13
CA ASN A 178 8.64 16.85 7.34
C ASN A 178 8.28 17.63 8.62
N ILE A 179 8.61 18.92 8.72
CA ILE A 179 8.24 19.73 9.88
C ILE A 179 6.70 19.80 10.02
N VAL A 180 5.99 20.00 8.91
CA VAL A 180 4.53 20.10 8.93
C VAL A 180 3.88 18.77 9.30
N LEU A 181 4.31 17.66 8.69
CA LEU A 181 3.70 16.34 8.90
C LEU A 181 4.12 15.66 10.20
N SER A 182 5.37 15.81 10.63
CA SER A 182 5.92 15.14 11.83
C SER A 182 5.66 15.92 13.11
N LEU A 183 5.64 17.25 13.06
CA LEU A 183 5.48 18.09 14.26
C LEU A 183 4.14 18.81 14.29
N PHE A 184 3.84 19.63 13.27
CA PHE A 184 2.63 20.47 13.31
C PHE A 184 1.34 19.64 13.30
N ALA A 185 1.17 18.71 12.34
CA ALA A 185 -0.04 17.91 12.18
C ALA A 185 -0.40 17.12 13.45
N PRO A 186 0.49 16.30 14.05
CA PRO A 186 0.14 15.51 15.22
C PRO A 186 -0.17 16.38 16.44
N VAL A 187 0.59 17.46 16.66
CA VAL A 187 0.33 18.40 17.78
C VAL A 187 -1.01 19.13 17.58
N PHE A 188 -1.31 19.52 16.35
CA PHE A 188 -2.58 20.14 16.00
C PHE A 188 -3.74 19.18 16.23
N PHE A 189 -3.63 17.91 15.82
CA PHE A 189 -4.61 16.87 16.12
C PHE A 189 -4.84 16.70 17.64
N LEU A 190 -3.76 16.60 18.41
CA LEU A 190 -3.84 16.46 19.88
C LEU A 190 -4.47 17.70 20.55
N SER A 191 -4.31 18.90 19.99
CA SER A 191 -4.94 20.12 20.50
C SER A 191 -6.47 20.10 20.39
N TYR A 192 -7.02 19.33 19.44
CA TYR A 192 -8.46 19.12 19.28
C TYR A 192 -9.01 17.96 20.12
N THR A 193 -8.14 17.20 20.79
CA THR A 193 -8.55 16.12 21.68
C THR A 193 -8.90 16.71 23.05
N PRO A 194 -10.17 16.77 23.47
CA PRO A 194 -10.52 17.37 24.74
C PRO A 194 -9.97 16.55 25.92
N PRO A 195 -9.78 17.17 27.11
CA PRO A 195 -9.60 16.41 28.34
C PRO A 195 -10.95 15.77 28.73
N TYR A 196 -10.98 14.44 28.85
CA TYR A 196 -12.19 13.71 29.22
C TYR A 196 -12.23 13.47 30.73
N PRO A 197 -13.22 14.01 31.48
CA PRO A 197 -13.26 13.98 32.94
C PRO A 197 -13.13 12.58 33.53
N GLY A 198 -12.06 12.36 34.29
CA GLY A 198 -11.68 11.05 34.80
C GLY A 198 -11.93 10.87 36.29
N LYS A 199 -11.25 9.88 36.88
CA LYS A 199 -11.28 9.62 38.33
C LYS A 199 -10.86 10.84 39.16
N LYS A 200 -9.86 11.59 38.68
CA LYS A 200 -9.37 12.84 39.31
C LYS A 200 -10.44 13.94 39.38
N ASP A 201 -11.44 13.90 38.50
CA ASP A 201 -12.47 14.93 38.37
C ASP A 201 -13.76 14.56 39.12
N SER A 202 -13.83 13.38 39.74
CA SER A 202 -15.04 12.85 40.39
C SER A 202 -15.49 13.65 41.61
N ASN A 203 -14.58 14.38 42.27
CA ASN A 203 -14.87 15.19 43.45
C ASN A 203 -14.93 16.70 43.14
N ARG A 204 -14.82 17.11 41.87
CA ARG A 204 -14.82 18.53 41.49
C ARG A 204 -16.26 19.07 41.45
N PRO A 205 -16.49 20.32 41.88
CA PRO A 205 -17.82 20.91 41.87
C PRO A 205 -18.37 21.00 40.45
N THR A 206 -19.66 20.70 40.27
CA THR A 206 -20.36 20.66 38.97
C THR A 206 -20.17 21.92 38.14
N ASN A 207 -20.03 23.07 38.80
CA ASN A 207 -19.89 24.38 38.19
C ASN A 207 -18.56 24.50 37.42
N GLU A 208 -17.47 23.91 37.93
CA GLU A 208 -16.16 23.88 37.26
C GLU A 208 -16.13 22.90 36.09
N LEU A 209 -16.86 21.79 36.20
CA LEU A 209 -16.95 20.78 35.15
C LEU A 209 -17.81 21.25 33.97
N SER A 210 -18.73 22.20 34.19
CA SER A 210 -19.65 22.68 33.15
C SER A 210 -18.93 23.21 31.91
N GLY A 211 -17.87 24.00 32.08
CA GLY A 211 -17.05 24.52 30.98
C GLY A 211 -16.21 23.46 30.26
N GLU A 212 -15.81 22.39 30.94
CA GLU A 212 -15.13 21.25 30.31
C GLU A 212 -16.13 20.41 29.49
N TRP A 213 -17.34 20.19 30.02
CA TRP A 213 -18.42 19.52 29.30
C TRP A 213 -18.86 20.28 28.05
N GLU A 214 -18.91 21.62 28.08
CA GLU A 214 -19.21 22.42 26.88
C GLU A 214 -18.16 22.20 25.77
N LYS A 215 -16.87 22.09 26.14
CA LYS A 215 -15.80 21.79 25.18
C LYS A 215 -15.94 20.38 24.60
N ILE A 216 -16.26 19.40 25.45
CA ILE A 216 -16.48 18.00 25.02
C ILE A 216 -17.70 17.92 24.12
N GLU A 217 -18.80 18.59 24.46
CA GLU A 217 -20.03 18.61 23.67
C GLU A 217 -19.77 19.15 22.25
N LYS A 218 -19.04 20.28 22.14
CA LYS A 218 -18.57 20.80 20.84
C LYS A 218 -17.68 19.80 20.10
N ALA A 219 -16.80 19.10 20.82
CA ALA A 219 -15.90 18.10 20.25
C ALA A 219 -16.60 16.81 19.82
N ILE A 220 -17.72 16.40 20.41
CA ILE A 220 -18.44 15.16 20.04
C ILE A 220 -19.62 15.39 19.09
N THR A 221 -20.18 16.60 19.05
CA THR A 221 -21.39 16.90 18.25
C THR A 221 -21.11 16.83 16.75
N CYS A 222 -21.95 16.13 15.99
CA CYS A 222 -21.83 16.08 14.54
C CYS A 222 -22.10 17.46 13.90
N PRO A 223 -21.19 18.01 13.08
CA PRO A 223 -21.44 19.27 12.37
C PRO A 223 -22.61 19.10 11.41
N LYS A 224 -23.45 20.13 11.26
CA LYS A 224 -24.64 20.07 10.40
C LYS A 224 -24.32 19.62 8.97
N THR A 225 -23.25 20.16 8.38
CA THR A 225 -22.81 19.81 7.02
C THR A 225 -22.42 18.33 6.89
N LEU A 226 -21.71 17.78 7.88
CA LEU A 226 -21.35 16.36 7.91
C LEU A 226 -22.59 15.49 8.12
N GLY A 227 -23.52 15.92 8.97
CA GLY A 227 -24.81 15.24 9.16
C GLY A 227 -25.62 15.14 7.85
N ILE A 228 -25.68 16.23 7.08
CA ILE A 228 -26.36 16.24 5.76
C ILE A 228 -25.66 15.28 4.79
N LEU A 229 -24.33 15.33 4.71
CA LEU A 229 -23.54 14.42 3.87
C LEU A 229 -23.80 12.94 4.23
N ILE A 230 -23.80 12.61 5.53
CA ILE A 230 -24.05 11.24 5.98
C ILE A 230 -25.48 10.80 5.64
N SER A 231 -26.49 11.59 6.00
CA SER A 231 -27.89 11.18 5.90
C SER A 231 -28.45 11.20 4.47
N PHE A 232 -28.04 12.15 3.64
CA PHE A 232 -28.64 12.37 2.32
C PHE A 232 -27.76 11.92 1.15
N ILE A 233 -26.48 11.61 1.38
CA ILE A 233 -25.58 11.12 0.32
C ILE A 233 -25.03 9.73 0.68
N ILE A 234 -24.33 9.61 1.80
CA ILE A 234 -23.63 8.35 2.15
C ILE A 234 -24.63 7.22 2.43
N ILE A 235 -25.68 7.48 3.23
CA ILE A 235 -26.69 6.46 3.56
C ILE A 235 -27.42 5.97 2.29
N PRO A 236 -27.95 6.84 1.41
CA PRO A 236 -28.56 6.39 0.16
C PRO A 236 -27.61 5.61 -0.76
N LEU A 237 -26.36 6.04 -0.91
CA LEU A 237 -25.36 5.29 -1.70
C LEU A 237 -25.08 3.91 -1.10
N THR A 238 -24.95 3.83 0.24
CA THR A 238 -24.79 2.56 0.95
C THR A 238 -26.01 1.66 0.76
N ALA A 239 -27.22 2.23 0.68
CA ALA A 239 -28.45 1.49 0.41
C ALA A 239 -28.46 0.88 -0.99
N VAL A 240 -28.12 1.67 -2.02
CA VAL A 240 -27.98 1.18 -3.39
C VAL A 240 -26.95 0.07 -3.46
N TYR A 241 -25.78 0.27 -2.84
CA TYR A 241 -24.73 -0.75 -2.81
C TYR A 241 -25.20 -2.04 -2.10
N THR A 242 -25.94 -1.92 -1.01
CA THR A 242 -26.54 -3.06 -0.31
C THR A 242 -27.51 -3.83 -1.20
N ILE A 243 -28.35 -3.12 -1.97
CA ILE A 243 -29.32 -3.75 -2.87
C ILE A 243 -28.60 -4.54 -3.96
N ILE A 244 -27.56 -3.97 -4.57
CA ILE A 244 -26.75 -4.64 -5.59
C ILE A 244 -26.09 -5.91 -5.01
N LEU A 245 -25.47 -5.80 -3.83
CA LEU A 245 -24.82 -6.95 -3.20
C LEU A 245 -25.81 -8.04 -2.79
N LEU A 246 -26.99 -7.67 -2.27
CA LEU A 246 -28.03 -8.64 -1.96
C LEU A 246 -28.57 -9.31 -3.21
N ALA A 247 -28.84 -8.55 -4.27
CA ALA A 247 -29.29 -9.11 -5.55
C ALA A 247 -28.24 -10.08 -6.11
N TYR A 248 -26.97 -9.69 -6.15
CA TYR A 248 -25.89 -10.57 -6.59
C TYR A 248 -25.78 -11.83 -5.73
N THR A 249 -25.81 -11.67 -4.39
CA THR A 249 -25.73 -12.79 -3.46
C THR A 249 -26.87 -13.77 -3.71
N ILE A 250 -28.11 -13.30 -3.78
CA ILE A 250 -29.30 -14.13 -4.00
C ILE A 250 -29.25 -14.84 -5.36
N LEU A 251 -28.86 -14.13 -6.43
CA LEU A 251 -28.80 -14.68 -7.78
C LEU A 251 -27.71 -15.76 -7.93
N ASN A 252 -26.58 -15.61 -7.23
CA ASN A 252 -25.40 -16.46 -7.41
C ASN A 252 -25.19 -17.49 -6.28
N ILE A 253 -26.03 -17.50 -5.23
CA ILE A 253 -25.86 -18.37 -4.04
C ILE A 253 -25.81 -19.87 -4.35
N ARG A 254 -26.31 -20.30 -5.53
CA ARG A 254 -26.29 -21.72 -5.95
C ARG A 254 -25.09 -22.10 -6.82
N GLY A 255 -24.21 -21.15 -7.16
CA GLY A 255 -23.09 -21.38 -8.08
C GLY A 255 -21.90 -20.51 -7.72
N ASP A 256 -21.52 -19.62 -8.63
CA ASP A 256 -20.24 -18.91 -8.65
C ASP A 256 -19.98 -18.00 -7.44
N PHE A 257 -20.99 -17.70 -6.61
CA PHE A 257 -20.81 -16.91 -5.38
C PHE A 257 -19.70 -17.49 -4.49
N TRP A 258 -19.64 -18.82 -4.38
CA TRP A 258 -18.71 -19.51 -3.49
C TRP A 258 -17.29 -19.59 -4.06
N THR A 259 -17.14 -19.48 -5.38
CA THR A 259 -15.87 -19.64 -6.09
C THR A 259 -15.28 -18.31 -6.55
N ASN A 260 -16.06 -17.24 -6.65
CA ASN A 260 -15.60 -15.93 -7.13
C ASN A 260 -14.72 -15.19 -6.10
N ASN A 261 -13.44 -15.00 -6.43
CA ASN A 261 -12.49 -14.26 -5.59
C ASN A 261 -12.73 -12.74 -5.57
N LEU A 262 -13.32 -12.18 -6.63
CA LEU A 262 -13.55 -10.72 -6.74
C LEU A 262 -14.63 -10.22 -5.76
N LEU A 263 -15.47 -11.13 -5.28
CA LEU A 263 -16.56 -10.79 -4.37
C LEU A 263 -16.07 -10.44 -2.96
N GLU A 264 -15.00 -11.09 -2.51
CA GLU A 264 -14.53 -10.99 -1.12
C GLU A 264 -14.11 -9.55 -0.74
N PRO A 265 -13.30 -8.82 -1.52
CA PRO A 265 -13.01 -7.41 -1.25
C PRO A 265 -14.26 -6.51 -1.24
N MET A 266 -15.25 -6.80 -2.11
CA MET A 266 -16.50 -6.05 -2.16
C MET A 266 -17.32 -6.25 -0.88
N LEU A 267 -17.47 -7.49 -0.40
CA LEU A 267 -18.19 -7.78 0.84
C LEU A 267 -17.47 -7.23 2.08
N VAL A 268 -16.14 -7.26 2.11
CA VAL A 268 -15.34 -6.66 3.18
C VAL A 268 -15.52 -5.13 3.19
N SER A 269 -15.37 -4.46 2.04
CA SER A 269 -15.54 -3.00 1.94
C SER A 269 -16.97 -2.55 2.28
N TYR A 270 -17.98 -3.34 1.91
CA TYR A 270 -19.35 -3.14 2.34
C TYR A 270 -19.50 -3.17 3.87
N ALA A 271 -18.94 -4.20 4.51
CA ALA A 271 -19.02 -4.34 5.96
C ALA A 271 -18.32 -3.19 6.69
N ILE A 272 -17.13 -2.77 6.23
CA ILE A 272 -16.44 -1.58 6.73
C ILE A 272 -17.34 -0.35 6.60
N THR A 273 -17.96 -0.14 5.43
CA THR A 273 -18.84 1.00 5.15
C THR A 273 -20.03 1.03 6.10
N VAL A 274 -20.73 -0.10 6.27
CA VAL A 274 -21.90 -0.16 7.17
C VAL A 274 -21.52 0.13 8.62
N ILE A 275 -20.42 -0.46 9.11
CA ILE A 275 -19.92 -0.23 10.47
C ILE A 275 -19.57 1.25 10.67
N LEU A 276 -18.83 1.85 9.73
CA LEU A 276 -18.42 3.24 9.80
C LEU A 276 -19.61 4.20 9.76
N VAL A 277 -20.54 4.01 8.83
CA VAL A 277 -21.75 4.84 8.69
C VAL A 277 -22.65 4.68 9.91
N TYR A 278 -22.75 3.48 10.50
CA TYR A 278 -23.49 3.28 11.74
C TYR A 278 -22.88 4.09 12.89
N ILE A 279 -21.56 4.05 13.05
CA ILE A 279 -20.87 4.81 14.11
C ILE A 279 -21.09 6.31 13.94
N LEU A 280 -20.85 6.83 12.73
CA LEU A 280 -20.98 8.25 12.40
C LEU A 280 -22.42 8.77 12.48
N SER A 281 -23.40 7.96 12.11
CA SER A 281 -24.82 8.35 12.13
C SER A 281 -25.47 8.24 13.51
N SER A 282 -24.77 7.74 14.54
CA SER A 282 -25.34 7.42 15.87
C SER A 282 -26.20 8.51 16.53
N HIS A 283 -25.80 9.77 16.40
CA HIS A 283 -26.46 10.93 17.01
C HIS A 283 -27.30 11.76 16.02
N LEU A 284 -27.50 11.26 14.80
CA LEU A 284 -28.35 11.91 13.81
C LEU A 284 -29.81 11.52 14.06
N GLU A 285 -30.67 12.53 14.21
CA GLU A 285 -32.08 12.36 14.59
C GLU A 285 -33.04 12.29 13.39
N ASP A 286 -32.55 12.50 12.17
CA ASP A 286 -33.36 12.43 10.96
C ASP A 286 -33.84 10.99 10.66
N ARG A 287 -34.88 10.90 9.83
CA ARG A 287 -35.54 9.63 9.51
C ARG A 287 -34.61 8.66 8.79
N PHE A 288 -33.74 9.13 7.87
CA PHE A 288 -32.85 8.26 7.11
C PHE A 288 -31.80 7.62 8.02
N ALA A 289 -31.17 8.42 8.89
CA ALA A 289 -30.21 7.91 9.86
C ALA A 289 -30.84 6.92 10.85
N LYS A 290 -32.02 7.23 11.39
CA LYS A 290 -32.75 6.29 12.28
C LYS A 290 -33.08 4.97 11.59
N LEU A 291 -33.54 5.03 10.34
CA LEU A 291 -33.85 3.84 9.56
C LEU A 291 -32.60 3.01 9.28
N PHE A 292 -31.50 3.67 8.90
CA PHE A 292 -30.20 3.03 8.66
C PHE A 292 -29.74 2.25 9.90
N ARG A 293 -29.70 2.92 11.07
CA ARG A 293 -29.28 2.28 12.34
C ARG A 293 -30.16 1.11 12.76
N LYS A 294 -31.43 1.10 12.37
CA LYS A 294 -32.37 0.02 12.70
C LYS A 294 -32.25 -1.19 11.78
N ILE A 295 -31.97 -0.97 10.49
CA ILE A 295 -32.06 -2.00 9.44
C ILE A 295 -30.68 -2.54 9.03
N PHE A 296 -29.73 -1.67 8.73
CA PHE A 296 -28.47 -2.07 8.08
C PHE A 296 -27.60 -3.00 8.93
N PRO A 297 -27.49 -2.83 10.26
CA PRO A 297 -26.80 -3.81 11.10
C PRO A 297 -27.37 -5.23 11.00
N LYS A 298 -28.68 -5.37 10.75
CA LYS A 298 -29.33 -6.68 10.61
C LYS A 298 -29.09 -7.29 9.24
N ILE A 299 -28.97 -6.46 8.20
CA ILE A 299 -28.61 -6.89 6.84
C ILE A 299 -27.12 -7.25 6.77
N LEU A 300 -26.27 -6.56 7.54
CA LEU A 300 -24.84 -6.82 7.63
C LEU A 300 -24.56 -8.27 8.08
N ILE A 301 -25.30 -8.76 9.08
CA ILE A 301 -25.13 -10.11 9.66
C ILE A 301 -25.12 -11.22 8.59
N PRO A 302 -26.20 -11.43 7.80
CA PRO A 302 -26.23 -12.51 6.81
C PRO A 302 -25.20 -12.29 5.69
N ILE A 303 -24.96 -11.06 5.26
CA ILE A 303 -23.96 -10.78 4.21
C ILE A 303 -22.55 -11.17 4.66
N VAL A 304 -22.16 -10.75 5.87
CA VAL A 304 -20.85 -11.07 6.44
C VAL A 304 -20.74 -12.57 6.75
N LEU A 305 -21.83 -13.21 7.18
CA LEU A 305 -21.86 -14.64 7.37
C LEU A 305 -21.57 -15.38 6.06
N PHE A 306 -22.24 -15.02 4.96
CA PHE A 306 -21.97 -15.61 3.65
C PHE A 306 -20.54 -15.36 3.18
N GLN A 307 -20.01 -14.15 3.35
CA GLN A 307 -18.61 -13.83 3.05
C GLN A 307 -17.65 -14.71 3.85
N THR A 308 -17.87 -14.85 5.15
CA THR A 308 -16.99 -15.63 6.04
C THR A 308 -17.04 -17.11 5.68
N VAL A 309 -18.23 -17.66 5.40
CA VAL A 309 -18.37 -19.07 4.98
C VAL A 309 -17.71 -19.30 3.62
N ALA A 310 -17.90 -18.41 2.64
CA ALA A 310 -17.22 -18.51 1.34
C ALA A 310 -15.69 -18.45 1.50
N SER A 311 -15.20 -17.62 2.43
CA SER A 311 -13.79 -17.53 2.78
C SER A 311 -13.28 -18.76 3.55
N ILE A 312 -14.12 -19.49 4.29
CA ILE A 312 -13.72 -20.74 4.92
C ILE A 312 -13.70 -21.89 3.91
N LEU A 313 -14.68 -21.97 3.01
CA LEU A 313 -14.83 -23.10 2.08
C LEU A 313 -13.60 -23.29 1.18
N LYS A 314 -13.04 -22.25 0.56
CA LYS A 314 -11.84 -22.45 -0.28
C LYS A 314 -10.55 -22.78 0.51
N ILE A 315 -10.57 -22.84 1.85
CA ILE A 315 -9.35 -23.20 2.60
C ILE A 315 -8.92 -24.62 2.23
N SER A 316 -9.88 -25.52 1.92
CA SER A 316 -9.58 -26.89 1.48
C SER A 316 -8.71 -26.93 0.22
N ASP A 317 -9.00 -26.02 -0.71
CA ASP A 317 -8.46 -26.03 -2.07
C ASP A 317 -7.15 -25.27 -2.14
N ILE A 318 -7.10 -24.06 -1.55
CA ILE A 318 -5.96 -23.16 -1.68
C ILE A 318 -5.10 -23.00 -0.41
N GLY A 319 -5.52 -23.64 0.69
CA GLY A 319 -4.93 -23.44 2.01
C GLY A 319 -5.27 -22.07 2.61
N VAL A 320 -4.69 -21.79 3.77
CA VAL A 320 -4.78 -20.47 4.42
C VAL A 320 -3.65 -19.58 3.90
N THR A 321 -3.98 -18.38 3.44
CA THR A 321 -3.03 -17.30 3.15
C THR A 321 -3.22 -16.17 4.18
N TYR A 322 -2.23 -15.32 4.40
CA TYR A 322 -2.34 -14.20 5.35
C TYR A 322 -3.54 -13.29 5.00
N GLY A 323 -3.78 -13.02 3.72
CA GLY A 323 -4.90 -12.18 3.27
C GLY A 323 -6.26 -12.79 3.62
N ARG A 324 -6.39 -14.10 3.43
CA ARG A 324 -7.62 -14.84 3.73
C ARG A 324 -7.86 -15.00 5.22
N TYR A 325 -6.80 -15.19 5.99
CA TYR A 325 -6.85 -15.13 7.44
C TYR A 325 -7.45 -13.80 7.91
N TYR A 326 -6.95 -12.66 7.39
CA TYR A 326 -7.48 -11.34 7.74
C TYR A 326 -8.93 -11.16 7.30
N ALA A 327 -9.31 -11.66 6.13
CA ALA A 327 -10.69 -11.58 5.65
C ALA A 327 -11.68 -12.38 6.54
N ILE A 328 -11.28 -13.57 7.00
CA ILE A 328 -12.07 -14.38 7.94
C ILE A 328 -12.14 -13.71 9.31
N MET A 329 -11.01 -13.26 9.85
CA MET A 329 -10.94 -12.59 11.15
C MET A 329 -11.80 -11.31 11.15
N PHE A 330 -11.72 -10.53 10.07
CA PHE A 330 -12.55 -9.35 9.88
C PHE A 330 -14.04 -9.72 9.73
N GLY A 331 -14.36 -10.80 9.01
CA GLY A 331 -15.72 -11.32 8.90
C GLY A 331 -16.32 -11.69 10.27
N ILE A 332 -15.57 -12.41 11.11
CA ILE A 332 -15.99 -12.72 12.49
C ILE A 332 -16.17 -11.44 13.30
N PHE A 333 -15.25 -10.48 13.20
CA PHE A 333 -15.37 -9.18 13.85
C PHE A 333 -16.64 -8.43 13.40
N ALA A 334 -16.89 -8.35 12.09
CA ALA A 334 -18.02 -7.64 11.52
C ALA A 334 -19.36 -8.31 11.86
N LEU A 335 -19.37 -9.64 12.02
CA LEU A 335 -20.52 -10.38 12.55
C LEU A 335 -20.83 -9.97 13.99
N ILE A 336 -19.80 -9.93 14.86
CA ILE A 336 -19.93 -9.46 16.24
C ILE A 336 -20.41 -8.00 16.27
N ALA A 337 -19.85 -7.13 15.42
CA ALA A 337 -20.27 -5.74 15.31
C ALA A 337 -21.75 -5.62 14.89
N GLY A 338 -22.18 -6.39 13.88
CA GLY A 338 -23.57 -6.45 13.44
C GLY A 338 -24.54 -6.88 14.55
N ILE A 339 -24.17 -7.89 15.35
CA ILE A 339 -24.94 -8.33 16.52
C ILE A 339 -24.99 -7.23 17.59
N VAL A 340 -23.86 -6.63 17.93
CA VAL A 340 -23.79 -5.55 18.94
C VAL A 340 -24.67 -4.38 18.53
N PHE A 341 -24.56 -3.92 17.29
CA PHE A 341 -25.35 -2.80 16.76
C PHE A 341 -26.84 -3.10 16.61
N SER A 342 -27.21 -4.37 16.39
CA SER A 342 -28.62 -4.77 16.21
C SER A 342 -29.38 -4.93 17.52
N PHE A 343 -28.71 -5.40 18.58
CA PHE A 343 -29.38 -5.89 19.79
C PHE A 343 -28.99 -5.14 21.08
N PHE A 344 -27.91 -4.36 21.08
CA PHE A 344 -27.44 -3.66 22.27
C PHE A 344 -27.57 -2.14 22.12
N PRO A 345 -27.71 -1.40 23.24
CA PRO A 345 -27.77 0.06 23.19
C PRO A 345 -26.40 0.64 22.78
N VAL A 346 -26.42 1.82 22.14
CA VAL A 346 -25.22 2.55 21.65
C VAL A 346 -24.11 2.69 22.70
N LYS A 347 -24.45 2.78 23.99
CA LYS A 347 -23.49 2.82 25.10
C LYS A 347 -22.57 1.59 25.16
N ARG A 348 -23.01 0.44 24.63
CA ARG A 348 -22.22 -0.81 24.57
C ARG A 348 -21.36 -0.94 23.31
N ASN A 349 -21.42 0.00 22.38
CA ASN A 349 -20.61 -0.06 21.14
C ASN A 349 -19.10 -0.04 21.41
N GLY A 350 -18.66 0.42 22.59
CA GLY A 350 -17.26 0.28 23.01
C GLY A 350 -16.76 -1.16 23.04
N LEU A 351 -17.64 -2.16 23.15
CA LEU A 351 -17.27 -3.57 23.04
C LEU A 351 -16.63 -3.88 21.68
N ILE A 352 -17.11 -3.26 20.60
CA ILE A 352 -16.60 -3.50 19.25
C ILE A 352 -15.14 -3.04 19.14
N ALA A 353 -14.81 -1.88 19.70
CA ALA A 353 -13.42 -1.42 19.73
C ALA A 353 -12.52 -2.39 20.51
N SER A 354 -12.99 -2.91 21.65
CA SER A 354 -12.22 -3.89 22.43
C SER A 354 -12.01 -5.20 21.67
N VAL A 355 -13.05 -5.73 20.99
CA VAL A 355 -12.95 -6.94 20.17
C VAL A 355 -11.97 -6.71 19.02
N LEU A 356 -12.04 -5.55 18.36
CA LEU A 356 -11.15 -5.19 17.27
C LEU A 356 -9.69 -5.13 17.71
N ILE A 357 -9.40 -4.48 18.85
CA ILE A 357 -8.04 -4.41 19.42
C ILE A 357 -7.52 -5.80 19.75
N VAL A 358 -8.34 -6.65 20.37
CA VAL A 358 -7.96 -8.04 20.71
C VAL A 358 -7.68 -8.85 19.45
N PHE A 359 -8.56 -8.78 18.44
CA PHE A 359 -8.37 -9.49 17.17
C PHE A 359 -7.14 -8.99 16.42
N SER A 360 -6.86 -7.70 16.44
CA SER A 360 -5.62 -7.12 15.90
C SER A 360 -4.37 -7.62 16.63
N ALA A 361 -4.42 -7.80 17.95
CA ALA A 361 -3.30 -8.35 18.72
C ALA A 361 -3.08 -9.84 18.39
N VAL A 362 -4.15 -10.63 18.37
CA VAL A 362 -4.09 -12.06 18.03
C VAL A 362 -3.55 -12.29 16.61
N SER A 363 -3.92 -11.43 15.66
CA SER A 363 -3.54 -11.61 14.26
C SER A 363 -2.08 -11.30 13.94
N ILE A 364 -1.31 -10.72 14.88
CA ILE A 364 0.11 -10.36 14.70
C ILE A 364 1.07 -11.07 15.65
N ILE A 365 0.58 -11.78 16.67
CA ILE A 365 1.40 -12.49 17.68
C ILE A 365 1.52 -13.99 17.35
N PRO A 366 2.73 -14.51 17.03
CA PRO A 366 2.95 -15.94 16.84
C PRO A 366 2.64 -16.77 18.09
N PRO A 367 2.22 -18.04 17.95
CA PRO A 367 2.14 -18.82 16.70
C PRO A 367 0.80 -18.71 15.95
N VAL A 368 -0.16 -17.93 16.46
CA VAL A 368 -1.52 -17.87 15.92
C VAL A 368 -1.73 -16.74 14.90
N ASP A 369 -0.70 -15.93 14.66
CA ASP A 369 -0.74 -14.80 13.74
C ASP A 369 -0.94 -15.23 12.29
N ALA A 370 -1.41 -14.28 11.48
CA ALA A 370 -1.78 -14.54 10.09
C ALA A 370 -0.62 -15.12 9.26
N PHE A 371 0.62 -14.69 9.52
CA PHE A 371 1.79 -15.10 8.75
C PHE A 371 2.27 -16.49 9.17
N THR A 372 2.34 -16.79 10.46
CA THR A 372 2.70 -18.14 10.94
C THR A 372 1.68 -19.19 10.48
N VAL A 373 0.38 -18.92 10.65
CA VAL A 373 -0.68 -19.86 10.22
C VAL A 373 -0.65 -20.07 8.71
N ALA A 374 -0.46 -19.01 7.93
CA ALA A 374 -0.35 -19.11 6.49
C ALA A 374 0.89 -19.92 6.07
N LYS A 375 2.06 -19.64 6.65
CA LYS A 375 3.29 -20.41 6.37
C LYS A 375 3.08 -21.90 6.60
N VAL A 376 2.61 -22.28 7.79
CA VAL A 376 2.35 -23.69 8.12
C VAL A 376 1.34 -24.31 7.16
N SER A 377 0.25 -23.60 6.85
CA SER A 377 -0.77 -24.10 5.93
C SER A 377 -0.23 -24.30 4.50
N GLN A 378 0.58 -23.37 3.98
CA GLN A 378 1.10 -23.45 2.62
C GLN A 378 2.20 -24.50 2.48
N VAL A 379 3.06 -24.65 3.49
CA VAL A 379 4.05 -25.75 3.56
C VAL A 379 3.34 -27.11 3.59
N HIS A 380 2.28 -27.23 4.39
CA HIS A 380 1.49 -28.47 4.45
C HIS A 380 0.77 -28.75 3.13
N LEU A 381 0.18 -27.74 2.49
CA LEU A 381 -0.49 -27.89 1.20
C LEU A 381 0.48 -28.35 0.11
N LEU A 382 1.64 -27.67 -0.02
CA LEU A 382 2.69 -28.04 -0.98
C LEU A 382 3.13 -29.49 -0.75
N LYS A 383 3.45 -29.85 0.49
CA LYS A 383 3.90 -31.20 0.82
C LYS A 383 2.83 -32.25 0.53
N ARG A 384 1.56 -31.98 0.86
CA ARG A 384 0.44 -32.87 0.57
C ARG A 384 0.31 -33.13 -0.93
N THR A 385 0.29 -32.08 -1.74
CA THR A 385 0.17 -32.19 -3.21
C THR A 385 1.34 -32.95 -3.82
N LEU A 386 2.56 -32.76 -3.31
CA LEU A 386 3.73 -33.53 -3.75
C LEU A 386 3.62 -35.02 -3.36
N VAL A 387 3.12 -35.34 -2.17
CA VAL A 387 2.93 -36.74 -1.74
C VAL A 387 1.82 -37.43 -2.55
N GLU A 388 0.72 -36.76 -2.81
CA GLU A 388 -0.41 -37.28 -3.60
C GLU A 388 -0.04 -37.59 -5.06
N ASN A 389 1.02 -36.95 -5.57
CA ASN A 389 1.54 -37.13 -6.94
C ASN A 389 2.86 -37.92 -6.99
N ASP A 390 3.21 -38.65 -5.92
CA ASP A 390 4.43 -39.45 -5.79
C ASP A 390 5.76 -38.68 -5.95
N MET A 391 5.71 -37.35 -5.81
CA MET A 391 6.83 -36.41 -5.96
C MET A 391 7.63 -36.19 -4.68
N PHE A 392 7.28 -36.84 -3.57
CA PHE A 392 7.98 -36.67 -2.30
C PHE A 392 8.28 -38.01 -1.64
N GLN A 393 9.54 -38.46 -1.74
CA GLN A 393 10.00 -39.76 -1.25
C GLN A 393 11.27 -39.60 -0.41
N ASN A 394 11.35 -40.31 0.72
CA ASN A 394 12.52 -40.31 1.62
C ASN A 394 13.01 -38.89 2.03
N GLY A 395 12.07 -37.95 2.20
CA GLY A 395 12.39 -36.57 2.59
C GLY A 395 12.95 -35.70 1.46
N LYS A 396 12.86 -36.13 0.20
CA LYS A 396 13.33 -35.39 -0.98
C LYS A 396 12.25 -35.31 -2.04
N ILE A 397 12.33 -34.26 -2.86
CA ILE A 397 11.46 -34.09 -4.03
C ILE A 397 12.00 -34.95 -5.17
N VAL A 398 11.09 -35.68 -5.83
CA VAL A 398 11.34 -36.44 -7.06
C VAL A 398 10.58 -35.74 -8.19
N PRO A 399 11.26 -35.21 -9.23
CA PRO A 399 10.61 -34.55 -10.35
C PRO A 399 9.60 -35.48 -11.06
N ASN A 400 8.40 -34.98 -11.34
CA ASN A 400 7.37 -35.68 -12.10
C ASN A 400 6.56 -34.69 -12.95
N SER A 401 6.67 -34.80 -14.28
CA SER A 401 5.93 -33.97 -15.21
C SER A 401 4.50 -34.46 -15.46
N ASP A 402 4.21 -35.73 -15.17
CA ASP A 402 2.96 -36.43 -15.48
C ASP A 402 1.97 -36.34 -14.32
N ILE A 403 1.57 -35.10 -14.01
CA ILE A 403 0.60 -34.77 -12.96
C ILE A 403 -0.48 -33.84 -13.53
N SER A 404 -1.60 -33.72 -12.83
CA SER A 404 -2.71 -32.87 -13.27
C SER A 404 -2.30 -31.40 -13.39
N ILE A 405 -2.91 -30.65 -14.32
CA ILE A 405 -2.65 -29.21 -14.48
C ILE A 405 -2.99 -28.45 -13.18
N ASP A 406 -4.03 -28.87 -12.47
CA ASP A 406 -4.45 -28.24 -11.21
C ASP A 406 -3.43 -28.47 -10.08
N ASP A 407 -2.78 -29.63 -10.05
CA ASP A 407 -1.68 -29.89 -9.12
C ASP A 407 -0.43 -29.09 -9.48
N LYS A 408 -0.10 -28.95 -10.77
CA LYS A 408 0.99 -28.06 -11.22
C LYS A 408 0.75 -26.61 -10.79
N LYS A 409 -0.50 -26.13 -10.92
CA LYS A 409 -0.91 -24.80 -10.45
C LYS A 409 -0.79 -24.68 -8.93
N THR A 410 -1.22 -25.70 -8.19
CA THR A 410 -1.15 -25.72 -6.73
C THR A 410 0.30 -25.69 -6.23
N ILE A 411 1.18 -26.51 -6.81
CA ILE A 411 2.61 -26.52 -6.49
C ILE A 411 3.24 -25.17 -6.82
N THR A 412 3.01 -24.64 -8.03
CA THR A 412 3.55 -23.33 -8.46
C THR A 412 3.10 -22.23 -7.50
N ARG A 413 1.78 -22.10 -7.26
CA ARG A 413 1.20 -21.05 -6.40
C ARG A 413 1.71 -21.12 -4.96
N THR A 414 1.79 -22.32 -4.38
CA THR A 414 2.26 -22.50 -2.98
C THR A 414 3.75 -22.21 -2.86
N ALA A 415 4.56 -22.67 -3.82
CA ALA A 415 5.98 -22.35 -3.89
C ALA A 415 6.23 -20.84 -4.06
N SER A 416 5.53 -20.18 -4.99
CA SER A 416 5.67 -18.74 -5.22
C SER A 416 5.28 -17.96 -3.97
N TYR A 417 4.18 -18.32 -3.31
CA TYR A 417 3.75 -17.69 -2.06
C TYR A 417 4.81 -17.77 -0.95
N LEU A 418 5.43 -18.95 -0.79
CA LEU A 418 6.50 -19.15 0.20
C LEU A 418 7.77 -18.35 -0.18
N ASN A 419 8.05 -18.20 -1.48
CA ASN A 419 9.16 -17.41 -1.98
C ASN A 419 8.97 -15.91 -1.78
N ASP A 420 7.78 -15.39 -2.09
CA ASP A 420 7.44 -13.98 -1.92
C ASP A 420 7.55 -13.50 -0.47
N LEU A 421 7.33 -14.42 0.49
CA LEU A 421 7.48 -14.18 1.92
C LEU A 421 8.86 -14.59 2.48
N ASN A 422 9.80 -14.98 1.61
CA ASN A 422 11.16 -15.43 1.96
C ASN A 422 11.23 -16.66 2.91
N TYR A 423 10.21 -17.52 2.88
CA TYR A 423 10.15 -18.72 3.72
C TYR A 423 10.83 -19.95 3.13
N ILE A 424 11.18 -19.92 1.84
CA ILE A 424 11.79 -21.05 1.12
C ILE A 424 13.07 -21.53 1.82
N ALA A 425 13.93 -20.61 2.24
CA ALA A 425 15.20 -20.94 2.90
C ALA A 425 15.04 -21.58 4.29
N GLU A 426 13.84 -21.50 4.89
CA GLU A 426 13.53 -22.11 6.18
C GLU A 426 12.94 -23.53 6.06
N ILE A 427 12.80 -24.06 4.84
CA ILE A 427 12.20 -25.37 4.57
C ILE A 427 13.30 -26.35 4.13
N ASP A 428 13.66 -27.26 5.01
CA ASP A 428 14.82 -28.16 4.84
C ASP A 428 14.83 -28.99 3.54
N TRP A 429 13.65 -29.34 3.03
CA TRP A 429 13.49 -30.21 1.86
C TRP A 429 13.29 -29.43 0.53
N LEU A 430 13.33 -28.10 0.57
CA LEU A 430 13.15 -27.24 -0.60
C LEU A 430 14.47 -26.50 -0.93
N PRO A 431 14.88 -26.39 -2.21
CA PRO A 431 16.08 -25.64 -2.55
C PRO A 431 15.90 -24.13 -2.31
N ALA A 432 16.86 -23.50 -1.63
CA ALA A 432 16.81 -22.09 -1.24
C ALA A 432 16.66 -21.09 -2.42
N LYS A 433 17.05 -21.48 -3.63
CA LYS A 433 16.97 -20.65 -4.86
C LYS A 433 16.00 -21.25 -5.88
N LEU A 434 14.81 -21.63 -5.41
CA LEU A 434 13.83 -22.37 -6.21
C LEU A 434 13.44 -21.64 -7.52
N PHE A 435 13.26 -20.32 -7.47
CA PHE A 435 12.82 -19.50 -8.60
C PHE A 435 13.97 -18.90 -9.43
N ASN A 436 15.21 -19.41 -9.28
CA ASN A 436 16.26 -19.11 -10.24
C ASN A 436 16.04 -19.90 -11.54
N VAL A 437 16.60 -19.38 -12.64
CA VAL A 437 16.54 -20.02 -13.97
C VAL A 437 16.87 -21.52 -13.87
N ASP A 438 15.97 -22.34 -14.44
CA ASP A 438 15.96 -23.81 -14.45
C ASP A 438 15.72 -24.54 -13.11
N ASN A 439 15.81 -23.89 -11.95
CA ASN A 439 15.73 -24.59 -10.68
C ASN A 439 14.33 -25.12 -10.37
N PHE A 440 13.28 -24.39 -10.77
CA PHE A 440 11.89 -24.84 -10.58
C PHE A 440 11.63 -26.13 -11.36
N ASN A 441 11.91 -26.13 -12.67
CA ASN A 441 11.76 -27.31 -13.52
C ASN A 441 12.67 -28.46 -13.03
N LYS A 442 13.94 -28.21 -12.69
CA LYS A 442 14.81 -29.27 -12.12
C LYS A 442 14.28 -29.87 -10.82
N THR A 443 13.53 -29.09 -10.03
CA THR A 443 12.98 -29.55 -8.73
C THR A 443 11.69 -30.34 -8.92
N PHE A 444 10.76 -29.84 -9.74
CA PHE A 444 9.42 -30.42 -9.85
C PHE A 444 9.19 -31.21 -11.15
N GLY A 445 10.02 -31.05 -12.16
CA GLY A 445 9.92 -31.74 -13.46
C GLY A 445 8.98 -31.08 -14.46
N PHE A 446 8.50 -29.86 -14.18
CA PHE A 446 7.63 -29.10 -15.08
C PHE A 446 7.86 -27.59 -14.92
N GLU A 447 7.43 -26.81 -15.90
CA GLU A 447 7.49 -25.34 -15.88
C GLU A 447 6.37 -24.74 -15.02
N GLU A 448 6.64 -23.59 -14.41
CA GLU A 448 5.67 -22.85 -13.59
C GLU A 448 4.31 -22.70 -14.30
N THR A 449 3.24 -23.15 -13.65
CA THR A 449 1.88 -23.17 -14.22
C THR A 449 0.96 -22.27 -13.39
N TYR A 450 0.28 -21.31 -14.02
CA TYR A 450 -0.51 -20.27 -13.33
C TYR A 450 -2.03 -20.37 -13.61
N ASP A 451 -2.85 -19.81 -12.71
CA ASP A 451 -4.33 -19.90 -12.74
C ASP A 451 -4.98 -19.08 -13.86
N GLN A 452 -4.40 -17.93 -14.18
CA GLN A 452 -4.77 -17.23 -15.39
C GLN A 452 -4.02 -17.88 -16.55
N PRO A 453 -4.64 -18.02 -17.74
CA PRO A 453 -3.81 -18.00 -18.92
C PRO A 453 -3.04 -16.70 -18.76
N THR A 454 -1.73 -16.80 -18.55
CA THR A 454 -0.90 -15.81 -19.17
C THR A 454 -1.32 -15.90 -20.64
N ASP A 455 -2.23 -15.02 -21.06
CA ASP A 455 -2.07 -14.32 -22.32
C ASP A 455 -0.72 -13.57 -22.21
N ARG A 456 0.37 -14.31 -22.04
CA ARG A 456 1.48 -14.20 -22.94
C ARG A 456 0.88 -14.70 -24.26
N SER A 457 0.04 -13.85 -24.89
CA SER A 457 0.10 -13.73 -26.34
C SER A 457 1.58 -13.77 -26.67
N GLU A 458 1.97 -14.64 -27.61
CA GLU A 458 3.35 -15.01 -27.98
C GLU A 458 4.24 -13.77 -28.17
N GLY A 459 4.61 -13.14 -27.06
CA GLY A 459 5.26 -11.86 -27.04
C GLY A 459 6.72 -12.16 -27.23
N LYS A 460 7.28 -11.62 -28.30
CA LYS A 460 8.71 -11.76 -28.54
C LYS A 460 9.41 -10.66 -27.74
N TYR A 461 10.38 -11.05 -26.93
CA TYR A 461 11.17 -10.14 -26.11
C TYR A 461 12.65 -10.30 -26.44
N ALA A 462 13.34 -9.18 -26.58
CA ALA A 462 14.78 -9.15 -26.73
C ALA A 462 15.36 -8.01 -25.89
N HIS A 463 16.21 -8.36 -24.92
CA HIS A 463 16.92 -7.41 -24.08
C HIS A 463 18.42 -7.54 -24.31
N ILE A 464 19.15 -6.43 -24.17
CA ILE A 464 20.61 -6.49 -24.13
C ILE A 464 21.09 -7.10 -22.81
N ASN A 465 22.14 -7.92 -22.88
CA ASN A 465 22.88 -8.41 -21.73
C ASN A 465 24.04 -7.45 -21.43
N TRP A 466 23.82 -6.47 -20.56
CA TRP A 466 24.86 -5.51 -20.15
C TRP A 466 26.03 -6.16 -19.42
N GLU A 467 25.87 -7.33 -18.78
CA GLU A 467 26.99 -8.04 -18.17
C GLU A 467 27.95 -8.61 -19.22
N ARG A 468 27.43 -9.01 -20.39
CA ARG A 468 28.23 -9.51 -21.52
C ARG A 468 28.75 -8.40 -22.42
N SER A 469 28.06 -7.28 -22.47
CA SER A 469 28.43 -6.11 -23.28
C SER A 469 28.41 -4.83 -22.44
N PRO A 470 29.32 -4.68 -21.46
CA PRO A 470 29.31 -3.57 -20.50
C PRO A 470 29.66 -2.21 -21.14
N ALA A 471 30.19 -2.22 -22.36
CA ALA A 471 30.54 -1.03 -23.11
C ALA A 471 30.20 -1.20 -24.60
N VAL A 472 29.83 -0.10 -25.24
CA VAL A 472 29.52 -0.03 -26.68
C VAL A 472 30.36 1.08 -27.29
N ASN A 473 31.12 0.78 -28.35
CA ASN A 473 31.95 1.79 -29.01
C ASN A 473 31.10 2.71 -29.89
N ILE A 474 31.27 4.02 -29.72
CA ILE A 474 30.58 5.08 -30.47
C ILE A 474 31.52 6.02 -31.24
N GLU A 475 32.84 5.77 -31.22
CA GLU A 475 33.86 6.64 -31.84
C GLU A 475 33.62 6.94 -33.33
N ASN A 476 32.94 6.04 -34.02
CA ASN A 476 32.68 6.15 -35.45
C ASN A 476 31.41 6.94 -35.81
N TYR A 477 30.71 7.49 -34.83
CA TYR A 477 29.43 8.20 -35.00
C TYR A 477 29.53 9.63 -34.46
N ASP A 478 28.78 10.54 -35.10
CA ASP A 478 28.76 11.94 -34.71
C ASP A 478 27.90 12.17 -33.48
N ARG A 479 26.78 11.44 -33.36
CA ARG A 479 25.79 11.60 -32.27
C ARG A 479 25.15 10.28 -31.88
N MET A 480 24.82 10.18 -30.59
CA MET A 480 23.91 9.18 -30.02
C MET A 480 22.63 9.87 -29.58
N ILE A 481 21.49 9.26 -29.90
CA ILE A 481 20.15 9.73 -29.52
C ILE A 481 19.43 8.59 -28.82
N HIS A 482 18.89 8.86 -27.65
CA HIS A 482 18.08 7.90 -26.90
C HIS A 482 16.61 8.10 -27.25
N LEU A 483 15.91 7.03 -27.61
CA LEU A 483 14.50 7.03 -28.00
C LEU A 483 13.75 5.94 -27.24
N TYR A 484 12.58 6.30 -26.71
CA TYR A 484 11.66 5.37 -26.11
C TYR A 484 10.35 5.33 -26.93
N PHE A 485 10.05 4.17 -27.51
CA PHE A 485 8.82 3.91 -28.23
C PHE A 485 7.84 3.21 -27.31
N GLN A 486 6.66 3.78 -27.14
CA GLN A 486 5.54 3.16 -26.43
C GLN A 486 4.30 3.22 -27.31
N GLY A 487 3.91 2.09 -27.90
CA GLY A 487 2.80 2.01 -28.86
C GLY A 487 3.02 2.87 -30.12
N SER A 488 1.94 3.41 -30.70
CA SER A 488 2.00 4.23 -31.91
C SER A 488 2.22 5.73 -31.62
N GLN A 489 3.35 6.12 -31.05
CA GLN A 489 3.66 7.55 -30.91
C GLN A 489 3.80 8.20 -32.29
N THR A 490 2.98 9.21 -32.62
CA THR A 490 2.84 9.70 -34.00
C THR A 490 3.67 10.95 -34.34
N ASP A 491 4.39 11.57 -33.41
CA ASP A 491 5.00 12.89 -33.66
C ASP A 491 6.40 13.09 -33.01
N LEU A 492 7.34 12.19 -33.30
CA LEU A 492 8.75 12.37 -32.94
C LEU A 492 9.37 13.47 -33.83
N LYS A 493 9.96 14.51 -33.23
CA LYS A 493 10.81 15.50 -33.91
C LYS A 493 11.95 15.93 -33.00
N ILE A 494 13.16 15.47 -33.30
CA ILE A 494 14.36 15.76 -32.50
C ILE A 494 15.33 16.57 -33.36
N PRO A 495 15.64 17.84 -32.99
CA PRO A 495 16.68 18.62 -33.64
C PRO A 495 18.07 18.10 -33.21
N ILE A 496 18.98 17.97 -34.17
CA ILE A 496 20.33 17.42 -33.98
C ILE A 496 21.31 18.38 -34.65
N GLN A 497 22.31 18.87 -33.90
CA GLN A 497 23.36 19.71 -34.46
C GLN A 497 24.65 18.92 -34.67
N ILE A 498 25.14 18.91 -35.92
CA ILE A 498 26.40 18.28 -36.34
C ILE A 498 27.14 19.29 -37.21
N GLU A 499 28.39 19.63 -36.86
CA GLU A 499 29.26 20.54 -37.64
C GLU A 499 28.58 21.84 -38.13
N ASN A 500 27.87 22.53 -37.23
CA ASN A 500 27.11 23.77 -37.50
C ASN A 500 25.93 23.64 -38.50
N LYS A 501 25.48 22.42 -38.82
CA LYS A 501 24.24 22.15 -39.55
C LYS A 501 23.21 21.53 -38.61
N THR A 502 21.95 21.92 -38.77
CA THR A 502 20.84 21.32 -38.03
C THR A 502 20.15 20.25 -38.88
N TYR A 503 19.95 19.09 -38.28
CA TYR A 503 19.18 17.99 -38.83
C TYR A 503 17.97 17.74 -37.94
N ILE A 504 16.92 17.15 -38.50
CA ILE A 504 15.75 16.75 -37.71
C ILE A 504 15.52 15.26 -37.92
N LEU A 505 15.57 14.49 -36.84
CA LEU A 505 15.11 13.11 -36.82
C LEU A 505 13.62 13.11 -36.50
N LYS A 506 12.82 12.58 -37.41
CA LYS A 506 11.38 12.43 -37.25
C LYS A 506 10.95 10.99 -37.46
N ASN A 507 9.77 10.62 -37.00
CA ASN A 507 9.17 9.33 -37.34
C ASN A 507 8.02 9.49 -38.35
N ASP A 508 7.76 8.42 -39.08
CA ASP A 508 6.54 8.27 -39.88
C ASP A 508 5.91 6.92 -39.54
N ASN A 509 4.75 6.96 -38.89
CA ASN A 509 4.05 5.80 -38.36
C ASN A 509 2.74 5.49 -39.13
N ARG A 510 2.59 5.96 -40.38
CA ARG A 510 1.34 5.78 -41.15
C ARG A 510 1.05 4.33 -41.56
N LYS A 511 2.07 3.45 -41.63
CA LYS A 511 1.91 2.01 -41.93
C LYS A 511 2.93 1.12 -41.21
N ASP A 512 4.22 1.42 -41.33
CA ASP A 512 5.31 0.69 -40.67
C ASP A 512 6.20 1.70 -39.91
N PRO A 513 6.68 1.38 -38.70
CA PRO A 513 7.51 2.30 -37.92
C PRO A 513 8.79 2.64 -38.69
N THR A 514 9.00 3.92 -38.97
CA THR A 514 10.14 4.38 -39.77
C THR A 514 10.75 5.62 -39.13
N LEU A 515 12.08 5.69 -39.07
CA LEU A 515 12.83 6.89 -38.70
C LEU A 515 13.32 7.60 -39.97
N ILE A 516 13.13 8.91 -40.04
CA ILE A 516 13.48 9.75 -41.19
C ILE A 516 14.38 10.87 -40.70
N LEU A 517 15.57 10.99 -41.30
CA LEU A 517 16.46 12.12 -41.07
C LEU A 517 16.28 13.14 -42.20
N VAL A 518 16.01 14.40 -41.84
CA VAL A 518 15.89 15.51 -42.78
C VAL A 518 16.88 16.64 -42.49
N ASP A 519 17.18 17.45 -43.51
CA ASP A 519 17.94 18.71 -43.36
C ASP A 519 17.06 19.88 -42.87
N GLU A 520 17.67 21.07 -42.73
CA GLU A 520 16.99 22.32 -42.30
C GLU A 520 15.86 22.74 -43.25
N GLN A 521 15.95 22.36 -44.52
CA GLN A 521 14.94 22.63 -45.55
C GLN A 521 13.87 21.52 -45.63
N ASN A 522 13.90 20.54 -44.70
CA ASN A 522 13.00 19.39 -44.63
C ASN A 522 13.11 18.42 -45.83
N ASN A 523 14.26 18.39 -46.51
CA ASN A 523 14.58 17.36 -47.50
C ASN A 523 15.02 16.07 -46.81
N GLU A 524 14.52 14.93 -47.27
CA GLU A 524 14.88 13.61 -46.76
C GLU A 524 16.32 13.22 -47.13
N LEU A 525 17.14 12.98 -46.12
CA LEU A 525 18.53 12.53 -46.26
C LEU A 525 18.66 11.02 -46.09
N PHE A 526 17.86 10.46 -45.17
CA PHE A 526 17.91 9.04 -44.84
C PHE A 526 16.56 8.54 -44.31
N ARG A 527 16.25 7.28 -44.62
CA ARG A 527 15.09 6.56 -44.13
C ARG A 527 15.53 5.22 -43.56
N PHE A 528 15.22 5.00 -42.30
CA PHE A 528 15.54 3.79 -41.55
C PHE A 528 14.26 2.99 -41.30
N ASP A 529 14.23 1.77 -41.83
CA ASP A 529 13.13 0.84 -41.64
C ASP A 529 13.25 0.14 -40.27
N MET A 530 12.44 0.55 -39.30
CA MET A 530 12.49 -0.02 -37.95
C MET A 530 11.95 -1.44 -37.91
N LYS A 531 10.97 -1.77 -38.75
CA LYS A 531 10.37 -3.11 -38.79
C LYS A 531 11.41 -4.14 -39.22
N LYS A 532 12.13 -3.85 -40.31
CA LYS A 532 13.24 -4.69 -40.77
C LYS A 532 14.30 -4.89 -39.69
N ALA A 533 14.61 -3.85 -38.92
CA ALA A 533 15.58 -3.95 -37.84
C ALA A 533 15.10 -4.79 -36.65
N ILE A 534 13.83 -4.64 -36.27
CA ILE A 534 13.20 -5.45 -35.22
C ILE A 534 13.13 -6.92 -35.63
N ASP A 535 12.71 -7.20 -36.87
CA ASP A 535 12.66 -8.56 -37.42
C ASP A 535 14.04 -9.22 -37.39
N GLN A 536 15.09 -8.49 -37.79
CA GLN A 536 16.47 -8.98 -37.75
C GLN A 536 16.95 -9.27 -36.31
N ILE A 537 16.57 -8.45 -35.32
CA ILE A 537 16.91 -8.70 -33.90
C ILE A 537 16.21 -9.96 -33.40
N PHE A 538 14.96 -10.20 -33.79
CA PHE A 538 14.24 -11.43 -33.44
C PHE A 538 14.74 -12.67 -34.20
N GLU A 539 15.25 -12.54 -35.43
CA GLU A 539 15.93 -13.63 -36.12
C GLU A 539 17.26 -13.99 -35.41
N ASN A 540 18.07 -13.00 -35.04
CA ASN A 540 19.29 -13.19 -34.26
C ASN A 540 19.05 -13.88 -32.90
N HIS A 541 17.84 -13.72 -32.36
CA HIS A 541 17.37 -14.39 -31.14
C HIS A 541 17.13 -15.88 -31.37
N LEU A 542 16.51 -16.27 -32.49
CA LEU A 542 16.19 -17.67 -32.82
C LEU A 542 17.45 -18.51 -33.08
N GLU A 543 18.54 -17.91 -33.56
CA GLU A 543 19.83 -18.57 -33.75
C GLU A 543 20.67 -18.69 -32.45
N SER A 544 20.17 -18.15 -31.33
CA SER A 544 20.86 -18.24 -30.04
C SER A 544 20.47 -19.53 -29.33
N ASP A 545 21.42 -20.45 -29.19
CA ASP A 545 21.32 -21.78 -28.53
C ASP A 545 20.92 -21.76 -27.04
N SER A 546 20.55 -20.59 -26.51
CA SER A 546 20.07 -20.42 -25.16
C SER A 546 18.72 -19.73 -25.24
N GLY A 547 17.66 -20.38 -24.77
CA GLY A 547 16.31 -19.81 -24.57
C GLY A 547 16.28 -18.68 -23.53
N LYS A 548 17.14 -17.68 -23.70
CA LYS A 548 17.32 -16.51 -22.86
C LYS A 548 16.94 -15.28 -23.67
N ASN A 549 16.02 -14.48 -23.15
CA ASN A 549 15.58 -13.20 -23.73
C ASN A 549 16.66 -12.09 -23.64
N MET A 550 17.94 -12.47 -23.47
CA MET A 550 19.07 -11.56 -23.26
C MET A 550 20.18 -11.85 -24.27
N LEU A 551 20.45 -10.90 -25.16
CA LEU A 551 21.41 -10.98 -26.26
C LEU A 551 22.60 -10.03 -26.05
N PRO A 552 23.81 -10.36 -26.52
CA PRO A 552 24.93 -9.42 -26.49
C PRO A 552 24.66 -8.22 -27.43
N ALA A 553 25.32 -7.09 -27.19
CA ALA A 553 25.08 -5.84 -27.90
C ALA A 553 25.18 -5.98 -29.42
N GLU A 554 26.13 -6.79 -29.93
CA GLU A 554 26.35 -6.98 -31.37
C GLU A 554 25.13 -7.59 -32.06
N LYS A 555 24.37 -8.44 -31.36
CA LYS A 555 23.13 -9.05 -31.87
C LYS A 555 21.91 -8.13 -31.76
N MET A 556 22.01 -7.09 -30.92
CA MET A 556 20.98 -6.07 -30.71
C MET A 556 21.22 -4.81 -31.58
N MET A 557 22.27 -4.81 -32.41
CA MET A 557 22.62 -3.72 -33.29
C MET A 557 22.22 -3.98 -34.74
N VAL A 558 21.55 -3.00 -35.35
CA VAL A 558 21.21 -3.03 -36.78
C VAL A 558 21.64 -1.74 -37.44
N THR A 559 22.38 -1.86 -38.54
CA THR A 559 22.91 -0.72 -39.30
C THR A 559 22.26 -0.65 -40.68
N GLN A 560 21.81 0.55 -41.06
CA GLN A 560 21.38 0.88 -42.41
C GLN A 560 22.16 2.12 -42.87
N GLU A 561 22.60 2.16 -44.12
CA GLU A 561 23.37 3.29 -44.65
C GLU A 561 23.09 3.56 -46.12
N ASN A 562 23.30 4.81 -46.54
CA ASN A 562 23.38 5.24 -47.93
C ASN A 562 24.67 6.05 -48.14
N ASP A 563 24.76 6.74 -49.28
CA ASP A 563 25.93 7.56 -49.65
C ASP A 563 26.14 8.78 -48.73
N LYS A 564 25.11 9.21 -48.00
CA LYS A 564 25.10 10.45 -47.19
C LYS A 564 25.08 10.21 -45.69
N VAL A 565 24.49 9.11 -45.23
CA VAL A 565 24.20 8.85 -43.82
C VAL A 565 24.39 7.36 -43.51
N LYS A 566 25.02 7.08 -42.37
CA LYS A 566 25.01 5.78 -41.71
C LYS A 566 24.25 5.91 -40.38
N MET A 567 23.19 5.13 -40.23
CA MET A 567 22.37 5.09 -39.02
C MET A 567 22.39 3.67 -38.44
N THR A 568 22.76 3.56 -37.17
CA THR A 568 22.78 2.29 -36.43
C THR A 568 21.87 2.41 -35.23
N ILE A 569 20.96 1.46 -35.07
CA ILE A 569 20.18 1.34 -33.84
C ILE A 569 20.83 0.28 -32.95
N LEU A 570 20.81 0.52 -31.64
CA LEU A 570 21.03 -0.48 -30.60
C LEU A 570 19.76 -0.56 -29.76
N ALA A 571 19.14 -1.71 -29.73
CA ALA A 571 17.98 -1.95 -28.86
C ALA A 571 18.44 -2.38 -27.46
N ALA A 572 18.14 -1.57 -26.45
CA ALA A 572 18.32 -1.96 -25.05
C ALA A 572 17.24 -2.96 -24.62
N SER A 573 15.99 -2.71 -25.04
CA SER A 573 14.88 -3.65 -24.91
C SER A 573 13.90 -3.49 -26.05
N ILE A 574 13.38 -4.60 -26.58
CA ILE A 574 12.24 -4.63 -27.49
C ILE A 574 11.25 -5.67 -26.96
N ASP A 575 10.02 -5.22 -26.75
CA ASP A 575 8.89 -6.05 -26.39
C ASP A 575 7.82 -5.92 -27.47
N ASN A 576 7.40 -7.05 -28.04
CA ASN A 576 6.29 -7.10 -28.99
C ASN A 576 5.10 -7.80 -28.35
N TYR A 577 4.01 -7.06 -28.12
CA TYR A 577 2.74 -7.57 -27.61
C TYR A 577 1.62 -7.23 -28.60
N ASP A 578 0.90 -8.23 -29.12
CA ASP A 578 -0.30 -8.03 -29.96
C ASP A 578 -0.15 -6.96 -31.07
N SER A 579 0.97 -7.01 -31.81
CA SER A 579 1.34 -6.06 -32.89
C SER A 579 1.64 -4.63 -32.43
N GLN A 580 1.86 -4.41 -31.14
CA GLN A 580 2.40 -3.16 -30.57
C GLN A 580 3.84 -3.39 -30.10
N TYR A 581 4.74 -2.49 -30.50
CA TYR A 581 6.13 -2.51 -30.10
C TYR A 581 6.37 -1.49 -29.00
N ASN A 582 6.92 -1.95 -27.87
CA ASN A 582 7.60 -1.09 -26.92
C ASN A 582 9.10 -1.31 -27.08
N ALA A 583 9.85 -0.24 -27.31
CA ALA A 583 11.28 -0.35 -27.56
C ALA A 583 12.05 0.78 -26.91
N ASP A 584 13.07 0.42 -26.16
CA ASP A 584 14.09 1.33 -25.66
C ASP A 584 15.32 1.22 -26.56
N ILE A 585 15.63 2.26 -27.33
CA ILE A 585 16.69 2.21 -28.35
C ILE A 585 17.63 3.40 -28.29
N PHE A 586 18.88 3.15 -28.67
CA PHE A 586 19.89 4.16 -28.96
C PHE A 586 20.13 4.23 -30.47
N VAL A 587 20.00 5.42 -31.05
CA VAL A 587 20.28 5.70 -32.46
C VAL A 587 21.64 6.38 -32.56
N PHE A 588 22.58 5.74 -33.24
CA PHE A 588 23.88 6.29 -33.58
C PHE A 588 23.87 6.80 -35.02
N LEU A 589 24.22 8.07 -35.20
CA LEU A 589 24.20 8.74 -36.49
C LEU A 589 25.61 9.14 -36.91
N LYS A 590 25.93 8.88 -38.18
CA LYS A 590 27.10 9.40 -38.86
C LYS A 590 26.68 10.03 -40.18
N ILE A 591 27.01 11.30 -40.39
CA ILE A 591 26.89 11.98 -41.67
C ILE A 591 28.19 11.72 -42.45
N LYS A 592 28.10 11.30 -43.71
CA LYS A 592 29.24 10.92 -44.56
C LYS A 592 29.78 12.08 -45.38
#